data_AF-A0A963P0A3-F1
#
_entry.id   AF-A0A963P0A3-F1
#
_cell.length_a   1.000
_cell.length_b   1.000
_cell.length_c   1.000
_cell.angle_alpha   90.00
_cell.angle_beta   90.00
_cell.angle_gamma   90.00
#
_symmetry.space_group_name_H-M   'P 1'
#
loop_
_entity.id
_entity.type
_entity.pdbx_description
1 polymer ?
#
loop_
_entity_poly.entity_id
_entity_poly.type
_entity_poly.pdbx_seq_one_letter_code
_entity_poly.pdbx_strand_id
1 'polypeptide(L)' 'MTGDATARAAALPIWKGPVEPRPLAGGITNTNFTVEDGGRRYVVRVGGDIPLHGVLRFNERAASEAA' A
#
# COMPACT_ATOMS: atom_id res chain seq x y z
N MET A 1 -1.39 -12.65 -8.87
CA MET A 1 -1.62 -12.33 -7.43
C MET A 1 -1.84 -10.82 -7.19
N THR A 2 -2.23 -10.02 -8.18
CA THR A 2 -2.58 -8.59 -7.99
C THR A 2 -3.96 -8.41 -7.33
N GLY A 3 -4.88 -9.36 -7.55
CA GLY A 3 -6.23 -9.31 -6.98
C GLY A 3 -6.28 -9.29 -5.46
N ASP A 4 -5.36 -10.01 -4.80
CA ASP A 4 -5.25 -10.00 -3.32
C ASP A 4 -4.78 -8.62 -2.81
N ALA A 5 -3.78 -8.03 -3.45
CA ALA A 5 -3.26 -6.71 -3.07
C ALA A 5 -4.31 -5.60 -3.29
N THR A 6 -5.08 -5.66 -4.37
CA THR A 6 -6.19 -4.74 -4.62
C THR A 6 -7.27 -4.86 -3.54
N ALA A 7 -7.68 -6.08 -3.19
CA ALA A 7 -8.67 -6.31 -2.15
C ALA A 7 -8.20 -5.79 -0.78
N ARG A 8 -6.93 -6.04 -0.42
CA ARG A 8 -6.31 -5.50 0.80
C ARG A 8 -6.28 -3.98 0.83
N ALA A 9 -5.98 -3.34 -0.30
CA ALA A 9 -6.00 -1.88 -0.41
C ALA A 9 -7.42 -1.31 -0.22
N ALA A 10 -8.43 -1.95 -0.81
CA ALA A 10 -9.83 -1.55 -0.68
C ALA A 10 -10.40 -1.79 0.73
N ALA A 11 -9.87 -2.77 1.47
CA ALA A 11 -10.36 -3.15 2.80
C ALA A 11 -9.77 -2.34 3.96
N LEU A 12 -8.91 -1.34 3.70
CA LEU A 12 -8.34 -0.54 4.79
C LEU A 12 -9.45 0.24 5.53
N PRO A 13 -9.46 0.26 6.88
CA PRO A 13 -10.55 0.85 7.66
C PRO A 13 -10.54 2.40 7.66
N ILE A 14 -9.58 3.01 6.97
CA ILE A 14 -9.43 4.47 6.89
C ILE A 14 -10.35 5.11 5.84
N TRP A 15 -10.98 4.30 4.99
CA TRP A 15 -11.87 4.80 3.93
C TRP A 15 -13.23 5.20 4.50
N LYS A 16 -13.79 6.28 3.96
CA LYS A 16 -15.13 6.77 4.33
C LYS A 16 -16.26 6.01 3.64
N GLY A 17 -15.94 5.27 2.59
CA GLY A 17 -16.88 4.46 1.83
C GLY A 17 -16.15 3.47 0.91
N PRO A 18 -16.88 2.77 0.04
CA PRO A 18 -16.27 1.89 -0.95
C PRO A 18 -15.33 2.66 -1.86
N VAL A 19 -14.13 2.13 -2.05
CA VAL A 19 -13.10 2.71 -2.92
C VAL A 19 -12.68 1.72 -3.99
N GLU A 20 -12.18 2.23 -5.10
CA GLU A 20 -11.64 1.43 -6.21
C GLU A 20 -10.13 1.70 -6.35
N PRO A 21 -9.25 0.84 -5.80
CA PRO A 21 -7.82 1.00 -5.97
C PRO A 21 -7.40 0.77 -7.42
N ARG A 22 -6.76 1.78 -8.02
CA ARG A 22 -6.24 1.71 -9.38
C ARG A 22 -4.74 1.43 -9.35
N PRO A 23 -4.22 0.46 -10.13
CA PRO A 23 -2.80 0.16 -10.17
C PRO A 23 -1.97 1.41 -10.47
N LEU A 24 -0.94 1.63 -9.65
CA LEU A 24 0.05 2.67 -9.87
C LEU A 24 1.35 1.99 -10.27
N ALA A 25 1.78 2.24 -11.51
CA ALA A 25 3.03 1.71 -12.03
C ALA A 25 4.23 2.27 -11.24
N GLY A 26 5.28 1.45 -11.12
CA GLY A 26 6.49 1.79 -10.39
C GLY A 26 6.59 1.09 -9.02
N GLY A 27 7.81 1.06 -8.49
CA GLY A 27 8.16 0.25 -7.32
C GLY A 27 8.55 -1.18 -7.71
N ILE A 28 9.74 -1.62 -7.28
CA ILE A 28 10.29 -2.95 -7.62
C ILE A 28 9.71 -4.03 -6.69
N THR A 29 9.45 -3.67 -5.43
CA THR A 29 9.16 -4.61 -4.34
C THR A 29 7.76 -4.45 -3.72
N ASN A 30 6.95 -3.53 -4.23
CA ASN A 30 5.62 -3.21 -3.71
C ASN A 30 4.58 -3.23 -4.82
N THR A 31 3.36 -3.66 -4.50
CA THR A 31 2.19 -3.39 -5.36
C THR A 31 1.60 -2.06 -4.92
N ASN A 32 1.62 -1.07 -5.80
CA ASN A 32 1.17 0.28 -5.48
C ASN A 32 -0.16 0.59 -6.16
N PHE A 33 -0.99 1.36 -5.49
CA PHE A 33 -2.29 1.81 -5.99
C PHE A 33 -2.51 3.29 -5.71
N THR A 34 -3.19 3.97 -6.62
CA THR A 34 -3.87 5.23 -6.32
C THR A 34 -5.30 4.93 -5.88
N VAL A 35 -5.73 5.55 -4.78
CA VAL A 35 -7.09 5.43 -4.25
C VAL A 35 -7.67 6.82 -4.10
N GLU A 36 -8.91 7.03 -4.56
CA GLU A 36 -9.64 8.27 -4.34
C GLU A 36 -10.76 8.03 -3.33
N ASP A 37 -10.83 8.89 -2.30
CA ASP A 37 -11.87 8.85 -1.27
C ASP A 37 -12.19 10.27 -0.79
N GLY A 38 -13.47 10.63 -0.80
CA GLY A 38 -13.95 11.93 -0.34
C GLY A 38 -13.28 13.14 -1.01
N GLY A 39 -12.99 13.05 -2.32
CA GLY A 39 -12.33 14.12 -3.08
C GLY A 39 -10.83 14.26 -2.84
N ARG A 40 -10.22 13.34 -2.09
CA ARG A 40 -8.77 13.27 -1.86
C ARG A 40 -8.17 12.06 -2.55
N ARG A 41 -6.92 12.18 -2.97
CA ARG A 41 -6.15 11.09 -3.58
C ARG A 41 -5.07 10.60 -2.62
N TYR A 42 -4.97 9.29 -2.48
CA TYR A 42 -4.02 8.59 -1.63
C TYR A 42 -3.19 7.61 -2.45
N VAL A 43 -2.00 7.29 -1.95
CA VAL A 43 -1.18 6.19 -2.47
C VAL A 43 -1.19 5.09 -1.43
N VAL A 44 -1.60 3.89 -1.84
CA VAL A 44 -1.55 2.68 -1.01
C VAL A 44 -0.42 1.80 -1.52
N ARG A 45 0.42 1.33 -0.60
CA ARG A 45 1.55 0.44 -0.89
C ARG A 45 1.31 -0.88 -0.17
N VAL A 46 1.16 -1.95 -0.93
CA VAL A 46 1.02 -3.31 -0.40
C VAL A 46 2.33 -4.04 -0.63
N GLY A 47 3.07 -4.24 0.45
CA GLY A 47 4.35 -4.94 0.47
C GLY A 47 4.38 -6.02 1.55
N GLY A 48 5.28 -6.97 1.38
CA GLY A 48 5.67 -7.96 2.39
C GLY A 48 7.16 -7.89 2.69
N ASP A 49 7.60 -8.64 3.69
CA ASP A 49 9.03 -8.81 3.97
C ASP A 49 9.73 -9.50 2.80
N ILE A 50 10.95 -9.08 2.51
CA ILE A 50 11.85 -9.71 1.55
C ILE A 50 13.21 -9.87 2.22
N PRO A 51 13.37 -10.86 3.13
CA PRO A 51 14.57 -11.00 3.95
C PRO A 51 15.87 -11.13 3.14
N LEU A 52 15.81 -11.84 2.01
CA LEU A 52 16.96 -12.01 1.09
C LEU A 52 17.52 -10.68 0.59
N HIS A 53 16.66 -9.66 0.45
CA HIS A 53 17.05 -8.33 -0.01
C HIS A 53 17.20 -7.33 1.15
N GLY A 54 17.16 -7.81 2.40
CA GLY A 54 17.24 -6.97 3.60
C GLY A 54 16.02 -6.06 3.82
N VAL A 55 14.92 -6.27 3.08
CA VAL A 55 13.71 -5.45 3.21
C VAL A 55 12.82 -6.08 4.28
N LEU A 56 12.82 -5.48 5.47
CA LEU A 56 11.99 -5.89 6.60
C LEU A 56 11.05 -4.74 6.97
N ARG A 57 9.74 -4.98 6.99
CA ARG A 57 8.73 -3.92 7.12
C ARG A 57 8.71 -3.27 8.49
N PHE A 58 9.26 -3.92 9.52
CA PHE A 58 9.48 -3.28 10.82
C PHE A 58 10.48 -2.12 10.72
N ASN A 59 11.50 -2.21 9.85
CA ASN A 59 12.44 -1.10 9.63
C ASN A 59 11.73 0.09 8.97
N GLU A 60 10.87 -0.17 7.98
CA GLU A 60 10.08 0.88 7.32
C GLU A 60 9.15 1.58 8.31
N ARG A 61 8.49 0.81 9.19
CA ARG A 61 7.64 1.36 10.24
C ARG A 61 8.43 2.22 11.23
N ALA A 62 9.54 1.69 11.76
CA ALA A 62 10.38 2.42 12.71
C ALA A 62 10.92 3.73 12.13
N ALA A 63 11.34 3.72 10.85
CA ALA A 63 11.80 4.91 10.16
C ALA A 63 10.69 5.96 9.98
N SER A 64 9.45 5.52 9.69
CA SER A 64 8.30 6.43 9.56
C SER A 64 7.84 7.02 10.89
N GLU A 65 7.97 6.29 12.00
CA GLU A 65 7.62 6.78 13.34
C GLU A 65 8.67 7.75 13.91
N ALA A 66 9.91 7.68 13.42
CA ALA A 66 11.03 8.53 13.87
C ALA A 66 11.19 9.85 13.09
N ALA A 67 10.42 10.07 12.01
CA ALA A 67 10.48 11.25 11.16
C ALA A 67 9.57 12.38 11.65
#